data_AF-A0A356QMC1-F1
#
_entry.id   AF-A0A356QMC1-F1
#
_cell.length_a   1.000
_cell.length_b   1.000
_cell.length_c   1.000
_cell.angle_alpha   90.00
_cell.angle_beta   90.00
_cell.angle_gamma   90.00
#
_symmetry.space_group_name_H-M   'P 1'
#
loop_
_entity.id
_entity.type
_entity.pdbx_description
1 polymer ?
#
loop_
_entity_poly.entity_id
_entity_poly.type
_entity_poly.pdbx_seq_one_letter_code
_entity_poly.pdbx_strand_id
1 'polypeptide(L)' 'MPAAQQPDNEAKRLNALNEYKILGTKPEQSYDDITKIASSVCSTPIALLSLIDADR' A
#
# COMPACT_ATOMS: atom_id res chain seq x y z
N MET A 1 -4.33 -11.55 16.09
CA MET A 1 -5.16 -11.34 14.89
C MET A 1 -4.91 -12.53 13.98
N PRO A 2 -5.93 -13.23 13.46
CA PRO A 2 -5.71 -14.32 12.51
C PRO A 2 -5.06 -13.78 11.23
N ALA A 3 -4.15 -14.54 10.64
CA ALA A 3 -3.56 -14.19 9.35
C ALA A 3 -4.65 -14.25 8.27
N ALA A 4 -4.70 -13.23 7.41
CA ALA A 4 -5.58 -13.26 6.25
C ALA A 4 -5.14 -14.38 5.30
N GLN A 5 -6.10 -15.07 4.68
CA GLN A 5 -5.79 -16.03 3.62
C GLN A 5 -5.22 -15.28 2.41
N GLN A 6 -4.17 -15.84 1.81
CA GLN A 6 -3.59 -15.28 0.60
C GLN A 6 -4.57 -15.43 -0.57
N PRO A 7 -4.69 -14.42 -1.44
CA PRO A 7 -5.50 -14.53 -2.66
C PRO A 7 -4.97 -15.61 -3.61
N ASP A 8 -5.86 -16.27 -4.36
CA ASP A 8 -5.48 -17.28 -5.36
C ASP A 8 -4.53 -16.74 -6.45
N ASN A 9 -4.53 -15.42 -6.68
CA ASN A 9 -3.73 -14.74 -7.69
C ASN A 9 -2.47 -14.04 -7.11
N GLU A 10 -2.01 -14.43 -5.91
CA GLU A 10 -0.93 -13.74 -5.20
C GLU A 10 0.35 -13.57 -6.02
N ALA A 11 0.77 -14.61 -6.75
CA ALA A 11 1.95 -14.54 -7.62
C ALA A 11 1.82 -13.45 -8.70
N LYS A 12 0.63 -13.26 -9.27
CA LYS A 12 0.37 -12.21 -10.27
C LYS A 12 0.34 -10.82 -9.63
N ARG A 13 -0.22 -10.71 -8.42
CA ARG A 13 -0.26 -9.46 -7.64
C ARG A 13 1.15 -8.96 -7.31
N LEU A 14 2.01 -9.86 -6.81
CA LEU A 14 3.41 -9.56 -6.49
C LEU A 14 4.23 -9.21 -7.73
N ASN A 15 4.03 -9.91 -8.85
CA ASN A 15 4.70 -9.56 -10.10
C ASN A 15 4.31 -8.14 -10.56
N ALA A 16 3.01 -7.82 -10.56
CA ALA A 16 2.54 -6.48 -10.92
C ALA A 16 3.13 -5.40 -9.99
N LEU A 17 3.15 -5.62 -8.67
CA LEU A 17 3.77 -4.70 -7.71
C LEU A 17 5.25 -4.43 -8.04
N ASN A 18 6.00 -5.48 -8.39
CA ASN A 18 7.40 -5.38 -8.78
C ASN A 18 7.62 -4.68 -10.13
N GLU A 19 6.66 -4.75 -11.05
CA GLU A 19 6.70 -4.05 -12.34
C GLU A 19 6.54 -2.53 -12.18
N TYR A 20 5.78 -2.06 -11.19
CA TYR A 20 5.63 -0.64 -10.91
C TYR A 20 6.89 0.04 -10.36
N LYS A 21 7.88 -0.72 -9.86
CA LYS A 21 9.15 -0.20 -9.32
C LYS A 21 8.99 0.87 -8.23
N ILE A 22 7.92 0.77 -7.44
CA ILE A 22 7.60 1.71 -6.35
C ILE A 22 8.10 1.23 -4.97
N LEU A 23 8.53 -0.02 -4.84
CA LEU A 23 9.11 -0.53 -3.60
C LEU A 23 10.54 0.00 -3.40
N GLY A 24 10.85 0.46 -2.20
CA GLY A 24 12.18 0.97 -1.85
C GLY A 24 12.58 2.28 -2.54
N THR A 25 11.62 2.98 -3.15
CA THR A 25 11.84 4.31 -3.72
C THR A 25 11.90 5.37 -2.63
N LYS A 26 12.32 6.57 -3.02
CA LYS A 26 12.24 7.74 -2.14
C LYS A 26 10.77 8.10 -1.90
N PRO A 27 10.43 8.71 -0.75
CA PRO A 27 9.11 9.27 -0.53
C PRO A 27 8.71 10.23 -1.65
N GLU A 28 7.44 10.18 -2.06
CA GLU A 28 6.87 11.06 -3.07
C GLU A 28 5.72 11.86 -2.46
N GLN A 29 5.71 13.18 -2.67
CA GLN A 29 4.71 14.09 -2.10
C GLN A 29 3.27 13.70 -2.48
N SER A 30 3.09 13.15 -3.69
CA SER A 30 1.79 12.69 -4.18
C SER A 30 1.16 11.61 -3.28
N TYR A 31 1.97 10.71 -2.71
CA TYR A 31 1.46 9.68 -1.78
C TYR A 31 1.07 10.27 -0.43
N ASP A 32 1.84 11.23 0.07
CA ASP A 32 1.51 11.97 1.29
C ASP A 32 0.21 12.76 1.12
N ASP A 33 0.01 13.37 -0.05
CA ASP A 33 -1.19 14.15 -0.33
C ASP A 33 -2.44 13.25 -0.39
N ILE A 34 -2.33 12.05 -0.97
CA ILE A 34 -3.39 11.04 -0.91
C ILE A 34 -3.75 10.69 0.54
N THR A 35 -2.76 10.43 1.40
CA THR A 35 -3.04 10.07 2.80
C THR A 35 -3.63 11.24 3.60
N LYS A 36 -3.19 12.49 3.36
CA LYS A 36 -3.79 13.69 3.97
C LYS A 36 -5.25 13.89 3.55
N ILE A 37 -5.55 13.68 2.27
CA ILE A 37 -6.92 13.76 1.77
C ILE A 37 -7.76 12.67 2.42
N ALA A 38 -7.26 11.42 2.45
CA ALA A 38 -7.98 10.30 3.03
C ALA A 38 -8.29 10.51 4.53
N SER A 39 -7.33 10.98 5.33
CA SER A 39 -7.56 11.24 6.77
C SER A 39 -8.58 12.37 6.99
N SER A 40 -8.47 13.44 6.19
CA SER A 40 -9.40 14.58 6.22
C SER A 40 -10.83 14.17 5.86
N VAL A 41 -11.00 13.45 4.73
CA VAL A 41 -12.31 13.01 4.23
C VAL A 41 -12.96 12.01 5.19
N CYS A 42 -12.19 11.06 5.72
CA CYS A 42 -12.70 10.04 6.64
C CYS A 42 -12.84 10.55 8.08
N SER A 43 -12.46 11.80 8.38
CA SER A 43 -12.44 12.36 9.74
C SER A 43 -11.66 11.47 10.72
N THR A 44 -10.54 10.88 10.26
CA THR A 44 -9.67 10.03 11.08
C THR A 44 -8.36 10.74 11.40
N PRO A 45 -7.76 10.49 12.58
CA PRO A 45 -6.51 11.15 12.97
C PRO A 45 -5.31 10.72 12.12
N ILE A 46 -5.37 9.54 11.49
CA ILE A 46 -4.28 8.94 10.70
C ILE A 46 -4.89 8.21 9.50
N ALA A 47 -4.19 8.25 8.37
CA ALA A 47 -4.41 7.38 7.21
C ALA A 47 -3.05 6.87 6.72
N LEU A 48 -3.03 5.67 6.12
CA LEU A 48 -1.81 5.02 5.67
C LEU A 48 -1.99 4.56 4.21
N LEU A 49 -0.94 4.78 3.41
CA LEU A 49 -0.78 4.12 2.11
C LEU A 49 0.26 3.01 2.32
N SER A 50 -0.18 1.75 2.25
CA SER A 50 0.69 0.59 2.46
C SER A 50 0.75 -0.27 1.21
N LEU A 51 1.97 -0.57 0.77
CA LEU A 51 2.24 -1.53 -0.29
C LEU A 51 2.57 -2.86 0.37
N ILE A 52 1.80 -3.90 0.04
CA ILE A 52 1.94 -5.24 0.64
C ILE A 52 2.86 -6.08 -0.23
N ASP A 53 4.03 -6.45 0.29
CA ASP A 53 5.00 -7.29 -0.42
C ASP A 53 4.97 -8.72 0.13
N ALA A 54 5.72 -9.64 -0.48
CA ALA A 54 5.76 -11.04 -0.06
C ALA A 54 6.24 -11.20 1.40
N ASP A 55 7.17 -10.34 1.83
CA ASP A 55 7.86 -10.43 3.11
C ASP A 55 7.36 -9.41 4.17
N ARG A 56 6.40 -8.51 3.83
CA ARG A 56 5.94 -7.42 4.71
C ARG A 56 4.48 -7.02 4.55
#